data_AF-A0AAW6U077-F1
#
_entry.id   AF-A0AAW6U077-F1
#
_cell.length_a   1.000
_cell.length_b   1.000
_cell.length_c   1.000
_cell.angle_alpha   90.00
_cell.angle_beta   90.00
_cell.angle_gamma   90.00
#
_symmetry.space_group_name_H-M   'P 1'
#
loop_
_entity.id
_entity.type
_entity.pdbx_description
1 polymer ?
#
loop_
_entity_poly.entity_id
_entity_poly.type
_entity_poly.pdbx_seq_one_letter_code
_entity_poly.pdbx_strand_id
1 'polypeptide(L)'
;MSGYQRYCRWHDPRYKADGPFWPYLKSDKVHLCPTFKVLARTMAHLHPSHDPSIPIDPYYSYSMNAYLGSKSGAAGGGVLKQSEITRSKSEVFFFSEENMWTRPGCNNVLNDNALCPDGRDWFGTFHGAKRGDWNGGTVNAVFVDAHVEKVRSGLRTVDNQADISDTEFNGFEKYGWPFKAPPP
;
A
#
# COMPACT_ATOMS: atom_id res chain seq x y z
N MET A 1 -5.81 -23.57 2.13
CA MET A 1 -5.94 -23.86 0.69
C MET A 1 -4.52 -23.95 0.10
N SER A 2 -4.14 -25.08 -0.48
CA SER A 2 -2.91 -25.20 -1.27
C SER A 2 -3.19 -24.73 -2.71
N GLY A 3 -2.16 -24.24 -3.41
CA GLY A 3 -2.29 -23.68 -4.78
C GLY A 3 -2.61 -22.18 -4.84
N TYR A 4 -2.48 -21.46 -3.73
CA TYR A 4 -2.84 -20.05 -3.61
C TYR A 4 -1.61 -19.19 -3.35
N GLN A 5 -1.10 -18.55 -4.39
CA GLN A 5 0.04 -17.66 -4.24
C GLN A 5 -0.41 -16.30 -3.67
N ARG A 6 0.12 -15.95 -2.50
CA ARG A 6 -0.21 -14.72 -1.76
C ARG A 6 -0.09 -13.46 -2.62
N TYR A 7 0.99 -13.33 -3.37
CA TYR A 7 1.23 -12.15 -4.19
C TYR A 7 0.40 -12.11 -5.48
N CYS A 8 -0.29 -13.19 -5.85
CA CYS A 8 -1.17 -13.20 -7.04
C CYS A 8 -2.62 -12.78 -6.73
N ARG A 9 -2.99 -12.68 -5.44
CA ARG A 9 -4.37 -12.52 -4.97
C ARG A 9 -5.09 -11.32 -5.56
N TRP A 10 -4.40 -10.21 -5.75
CA TRP A 10 -4.95 -8.97 -6.27
C TRP A 10 -5.31 -9.03 -7.75
N HIS A 11 -4.74 -9.98 -8.48
CA HIS A 11 -5.01 -10.22 -9.90
C HIS A 11 -5.67 -11.57 -10.19
N ASP A 12 -6.12 -12.29 -9.15
CA ASP A 12 -6.81 -13.57 -9.29
C ASP A 12 -8.26 -13.47 -8.77
N PRO A 13 -9.23 -13.10 -9.62
CA PRO A 13 -10.61 -12.86 -9.20
C PRO A 13 -11.35 -14.13 -8.74
N ARG A 14 -10.76 -15.32 -8.90
CA ARG A 14 -11.28 -16.57 -8.32
C ARG A 14 -11.34 -16.49 -6.79
N TYR A 15 -10.48 -15.65 -6.21
CA TYR A 15 -10.44 -15.37 -4.79
C TYR A 15 -10.88 -13.95 -4.60
N LYS A 16 -12.13 -13.74 -4.18
CA LYS A 16 -12.64 -12.38 -3.97
C LYS A 16 -11.97 -11.75 -2.76
N ALA A 17 -11.73 -10.45 -2.85
CA ALA A 17 -11.26 -9.68 -1.72
C ALA A 17 -12.27 -9.76 -0.57
N ASP A 18 -11.75 -9.90 0.65
CA ASP A 18 -12.52 -10.14 1.85
C ASP A 18 -12.15 -9.17 2.98
N GLY A 19 -12.90 -9.22 4.07
CA GLY A 19 -12.73 -8.34 5.20
C GLY A 19 -13.77 -7.20 5.29
N PRO A 20 -13.76 -6.45 6.40
CA PRO A 20 -14.85 -5.54 6.76
C PRO A 20 -14.92 -4.28 5.89
N PHE A 21 -13.90 -4.01 5.08
CA PHE A 21 -13.80 -2.80 4.27
C PHE A 21 -14.64 -2.87 2.98
N TRP A 22 -14.58 -3.98 2.24
CA TRP A 22 -15.22 -4.11 0.92
C TRP A 22 -16.73 -3.88 0.91
N PRO A 23 -17.52 -4.28 1.93
CA PRO A 23 -18.95 -3.97 1.95
C PRO A 23 -19.28 -2.48 1.95
N TYR A 24 -18.35 -1.60 2.35
CA TYR A 24 -18.54 -0.14 2.28
C TYR A 24 -18.29 0.42 0.87
N LEU A 25 -17.59 -0.32 0.01
CA LEU A 25 -17.34 0.04 -1.38
C LEU A 25 -18.45 -0.52 -2.26
N LYS A 26 -19.48 0.30 -2.51
CA LYS A 26 -20.71 -0.11 -3.22
C LYS A 26 -20.50 -0.56 -4.68
N SER A 27 -19.31 -0.43 -5.25
CA SER A 27 -19.03 -0.77 -6.63
C SER A 27 -17.63 -1.35 -6.79
N ASP A 28 -17.54 -2.52 -7.43
CA ASP A 28 -16.25 -3.14 -7.76
C ASP A 28 -15.35 -2.22 -8.61
N LYS A 29 -15.94 -1.27 -9.34
CA LYS A 29 -15.18 -0.27 -10.12
C LYS A 29 -14.32 0.64 -9.24
N VAL A 30 -14.67 0.83 -7.96
CA VAL A 30 -13.87 1.67 -7.04
C VAL A 30 -12.77 0.87 -6.31
N HIS A 31 -12.72 -0.45 -6.49
CA HIS A 31 -11.70 -1.29 -5.88
C HIS A 31 -10.35 -1.18 -6.60
N LEU A 32 -10.36 -0.71 -7.84
CA LEU A 32 -9.22 -0.76 -8.74
C LEU A 32 -8.93 0.60 -9.38
N CYS A 33 -7.72 1.09 -9.19
CA CYS A 33 -7.24 2.28 -9.87
C CYS A 33 -7.08 2.04 -11.39
N PRO A 34 -7.59 2.94 -12.26
CA PRO A 34 -7.40 2.83 -13.69
C PRO A 34 -5.93 2.80 -14.14
N THR A 35 -5.06 3.62 -13.52
CA THR A 35 -3.61 3.64 -13.82
C THR A 35 -2.96 2.31 -13.46
N PHE A 36 -3.29 1.79 -12.28
CA PHE A 36 -2.82 0.48 -11.81
C PHE A 36 -3.23 -0.63 -12.80
N LYS A 37 -4.50 -0.65 -13.23
CA LYS A 37 -5.01 -1.62 -14.21
C LYS A 37 -4.23 -1.62 -15.53
N VAL A 38 -3.85 -0.43 -16.00
CA VAL A 38 -3.07 -0.28 -17.23
C VAL A 38 -1.65 -0.84 -17.03
N LEU A 39 -0.99 -0.47 -15.93
CA LEU A 39 0.39 -0.89 -15.65
C LEU A 39 0.52 -2.37 -15.30
N ALA A 40 -0.51 -2.98 -14.70
CA ALA A 40 -0.51 -4.41 -14.38
C ALA A 40 -0.21 -5.28 -15.62
N ARG A 41 -0.63 -4.85 -16.81
CA ARG A 41 -0.34 -5.56 -18.07
C ARG A 41 1.15 -5.74 -18.36
N THR A 42 2.00 -4.86 -17.85
CA THR A 42 3.45 -4.89 -18.09
C THR A 42 4.26 -5.12 -16.83
N MET A 43 3.71 -4.79 -15.65
CA MET A 43 4.47 -4.76 -14.39
C MET A 43 4.04 -5.82 -13.38
N ALA A 44 2.85 -6.42 -13.51
CA ALA A 44 2.29 -7.31 -12.47
C ALA A 44 3.22 -8.49 -12.14
N HIS A 45 3.83 -9.10 -13.16
CA HIS A 45 4.71 -10.26 -12.99
C HIS A 45 5.99 -9.98 -12.17
N LEU A 46 6.27 -8.71 -11.83
CA LEU A 46 7.45 -8.28 -11.06
C LEU A 46 7.24 -8.38 -9.54
N HIS A 47 6.09 -8.88 -9.09
CA HIS A 47 5.88 -9.21 -7.67
C HIS A 47 6.61 -10.50 -7.27
N PRO A 48 6.94 -10.70 -5.98
CA PRO A 48 7.60 -11.91 -5.54
C PRO A 48 6.77 -13.16 -5.79
N SER A 49 7.45 -14.26 -6.07
CA SER A 49 6.85 -15.59 -6.20
C SER A 49 5.66 -15.67 -7.18
N HIS A 50 5.64 -14.83 -8.22
CA HIS A 50 4.58 -14.85 -9.23
C HIS A 50 4.38 -16.24 -9.84
N ASP A 51 3.13 -16.67 -9.89
CA ASP A 51 2.73 -17.92 -10.53
C ASP A 51 2.28 -17.60 -11.97
N PRO A 52 3.07 -17.96 -12.99
CA PRO A 52 2.75 -17.63 -14.38
C PRO A 52 1.49 -18.37 -14.90
N SER A 53 0.96 -19.35 -14.16
CA SER A 53 -0.30 -20.02 -14.51
C SER A 53 -1.54 -19.22 -14.09
N ILE A 54 -1.38 -18.20 -13.26
CA ILE A 54 -2.48 -17.34 -12.79
C ILE A 54 -2.59 -16.11 -13.72
N PRO A 55 -3.74 -15.90 -14.40
CA PRO A 55 -3.93 -14.73 -15.24
C PRO A 55 -3.77 -13.42 -14.47
N ILE A 56 -3.23 -12.39 -15.11
CA ILE A 56 -3.19 -11.02 -14.55
C ILE A 56 -4.54 -10.35 -14.87
N ASP A 57 -5.54 -10.59 -14.04
CA ASP A 57 -6.84 -9.91 -14.06
C ASP A 57 -7.03 -9.09 -12.77
N PRO A 58 -6.40 -7.90 -12.66
CA PRO A 58 -6.46 -7.08 -11.46
C PRO A 58 -7.89 -6.66 -11.15
N TYR A 59 -8.28 -6.81 -9.90
CA TYR A 59 -9.62 -6.40 -9.44
C TYR A 59 -9.59 -5.60 -8.13
N TYR A 60 -8.43 -5.49 -7.46
CA TYR A 60 -8.19 -4.43 -6.48
C TYR A 60 -6.75 -3.91 -6.53
N SER A 61 -6.52 -2.71 -5.99
CA SER A 61 -5.18 -2.09 -5.92
C SER A 61 -4.89 -1.25 -4.66
N TYR A 62 -5.83 -1.20 -3.72
CA TYR A 62 -5.72 -0.33 -2.56
C TYR A 62 -5.51 -1.12 -1.28
N SER A 63 -4.79 -0.51 -0.34
CA SER A 63 -4.45 -1.07 0.96
C SER A 63 -4.76 -0.06 2.07
N MET A 64 -5.15 -0.59 3.22
CA MET A 64 -5.35 0.19 4.45
C MET A 64 -4.03 0.31 5.22
N ASN A 65 -3.89 1.37 6.01
CA ASN A 65 -2.77 1.51 6.94
C ASN A 65 -2.83 0.44 8.03
N ALA A 66 -1.89 -0.51 8.01
CA ALA A 66 -1.85 -1.63 8.95
C ALA A 66 -1.71 -1.18 10.43
N TYR A 67 -1.10 -0.02 10.68
CA TYR A 67 -0.92 0.51 12.03
C TYR A 67 -2.19 1.12 12.64
N LEU A 68 -3.26 1.30 11.86
CA LEU A 68 -4.58 1.62 12.39
C LEU A 68 -5.34 0.36 12.86
N GLY A 69 -4.95 -0.82 12.35
CA GLY A 69 -5.57 -2.11 12.67
C GLY A 69 -4.99 -2.82 13.89
N SER A 70 -4.00 -2.22 14.56
CA SER A 70 -3.28 -2.86 15.65
C SER A 70 -2.97 -1.94 16.83
N LYS A 71 -3.05 -2.49 18.04
CA LYS A 71 -2.55 -1.85 19.28
C LYS A 71 -1.13 -2.28 19.66
N SER A 72 -0.56 -3.25 18.96
CA SER A 72 0.76 -3.83 19.25
C SER A 72 1.70 -3.91 18.04
N GLY A 73 1.47 -3.08 17.01
CA GLY A 73 2.27 -3.03 15.77
C GLY A 73 1.67 -3.88 14.63
N ALA A 74 2.19 -3.80 13.40
CA ALA A 74 1.45 -4.27 12.21
C ALA A 74 0.99 -5.75 12.18
N ALA A 75 1.56 -6.64 13.01
CA ALA A 75 1.12 -8.03 13.13
C ALA A 75 0.15 -8.28 14.30
N GLY A 76 -0.11 -7.27 15.11
CA GLY A 76 -1.03 -7.30 16.25
C GLY A 76 -2.47 -7.08 15.83
N GLY A 77 -3.41 -7.64 16.60
CA GLY A 77 -4.83 -7.31 16.49
C GLY A 77 -5.19 -6.07 17.32
N GLY A 78 -6.40 -5.56 17.10
CA GLY A 78 -6.96 -4.46 17.88
C GLY A 78 -7.03 -3.16 17.09
N VAL A 79 -8.21 -2.85 16.57
CA VAL A 79 -8.46 -1.62 15.80
C VAL A 79 -8.30 -0.39 16.71
N LEU A 80 -7.59 0.64 16.24
CA LEU A 80 -7.54 1.94 16.90
C LEU A 80 -8.83 2.71 16.69
N LYS A 81 -9.37 3.29 17.76
CA LYS A 81 -10.37 4.35 17.64
C LYS A 81 -9.70 5.61 17.14
N GLN A 82 -10.44 6.44 16.41
CA GLN A 82 -9.96 7.73 15.93
C GLN A 82 -9.44 8.64 17.08
N SER A 83 -10.02 8.51 18.28
CA SER A 83 -9.59 9.24 19.48
C SER A 83 -8.26 8.75 20.06
N GLU A 84 -7.83 7.54 19.74
CA GLU A 84 -6.55 6.96 20.19
C GLU A 84 -5.37 7.43 19.31
N ILE A 85 -5.64 7.89 18.09
CA ILE A 85 -4.63 8.48 17.20
C ILE A 85 -4.17 9.80 17.80
N THR A 86 -2.88 9.93 18.14
CA THR A 86 -2.36 11.14 18.79
C THR A 86 -1.80 12.16 17.79
N ARG A 87 -1.49 11.73 16.57
CA ARG A 87 -1.10 12.63 15.46
C ARG A 87 -2.31 13.39 14.90
N SER A 88 -2.07 14.43 14.10
CA SER A 88 -3.14 15.07 13.32
C SER A 88 -3.78 14.06 12.39
N LYS A 89 -5.10 14.09 12.26
CA LYS A 89 -5.84 13.13 11.43
C LYS A 89 -5.62 13.41 9.95
N SER A 90 -5.27 14.65 9.62
CA SER A 90 -4.82 15.07 8.30
C SER A 90 -3.39 14.63 7.96
N GLU A 91 -2.67 13.98 8.88
CA GLU A 91 -1.28 13.54 8.67
C GLU A 91 -1.11 12.03 8.82
N VAL A 92 -2.23 11.28 8.91
CA VAL A 92 -2.23 9.82 8.98
C VAL A 92 -3.07 9.31 7.84
N PHE A 93 -2.45 8.56 6.92
CA PHE A 93 -3.23 7.93 5.85
C PHE A 93 -4.05 6.78 6.44
N PHE A 94 -5.27 6.64 5.94
CA PHE A 94 -6.20 5.56 6.23
C PHE A 94 -6.16 4.51 5.12
N PHE A 95 -6.18 4.95 3.86
CA PHE A 95 -6.33 4.10 2.69
C PHE A 95 -5.58 4.71 1.51
N SER A 96 -4.81 3.91 0.79
CA SER A 96 -3.99 4.37 -0.33
C SER A 96 -3.73 3.23 -1.32
N GLU A 97 -3.11 3.53 -2.45
CA GLU A 97 -2.64 2.50 -3.38
C GLU A 97 -1.30 1.96 -2.89
N GLU A 98 -1.11 0.65 -3.01
CA GLU A 98 0.16 -0.02 -2.73
C GLU A 98 0.79 -0.46 -4.05
N ASN A 99 2.11 -0.54 -4.09
CA ASN A 99 2.80 -0.90 -5.31
C ASN A 99 2.64 -2.37 -5.68
N MET A 100 2.73 -2.68 -6.98
CA MET A 100 2.59 -4.05 -7.52
C MET A 100 3.93 -4.71 -7.88
N TRP A 101 5.05 -3.99 -7.78
CA TRP A 101 6.39 -4.46 -8.09
C TRP A 101 7.35 -4.15 -6.94
N THR A 102 8.42 -4.95 -6.82
CA THR A 102 9.43 -4.78 -5.78
C THR A 102 10.33 -3.59 -6.08
N ARG A 103 10.88 -2.98 -5.03
CA ARG A 103 11.89 -1.92 -5.13
C ARG A 103 13.13 -2.35 -4.33
N PRO A 104 14.35 -1.90 -4.67
CA PRO A 104 15.50 -2.17 -3.84
C PRO A 104 15.23 -1.76 -2.38
N GLY A 105 15.36 -2.71 -1.44
CA GLY A 105 15.10 -2.50 -0.01
C GLY A 105 13.67 -2.83 0.43
N CYS A 106 12.74 -3.06 -0.50
CA CYS A 106 11.34 -3.35 -0.21
C CYS A 106 10.83 -4.46 -1.13
N ASN A 107 10.70 -5.66 -0.57
CA ASN A 107 10.37 -6.86 -1.33
C ASN A 107 8.89 -7.25 -1.24
N ASN A 108 8.08 -6.60 -0.39
CA ASN A 108 6.65 -6.87 -0.37
C ASN A 108 5.91 -5.90 -1.28
N VAL A 109 4.79 -6.39 -1.80
CA VAL A 109 3.86 -5.67 -2.67
C VAL A 109 2.47 -6.18 -2.40
N LEU A 110 1.47 -5.31 -2.47
CA LEU A 110 0.06 -5.60 -2.19
C LEU A 110 -0.13 -6.63 -1.08
N ASN A 111 0.37 -6.29 0.11
CA ASN A 111 0.41 -7.14 1.29
C ASN A 111 -1.00 -7.37 1.87
N ASP A 112 -1.83 -8.17 1.20
CA ASP A 112 -3.17 -8.56 1.66
C ASP A 112 -4.04 -7.34 2.10
N ASN A 113 -3.92 -6.23 1.37
CA ASN A 113 -4.56 -4.94 1.67
C ASN A 113 -4.14 -4.27 2.99
N ALA A 114 -3.03 -4.69 3.60
CA ALA A 114 -2.46 -4.15 4.83
C ALA A 114 -1.08 -3.53 4.55
N LEU A 115 -1.06 -2.25 4.17
CA LEU A 115 0.17 -1.52 3.93
C LEU A 115 0.85 -1.27 5.27
N CYS A 116 2.02 -1.89 5.46
CA CYS A 116 2.96 -1.70 6.56
C CYS A 116 4.03 -0.67 6.16
N PRO A 117 3.80 0.63 6.42
CA PRO A 117 4.66 1.73 5.98
C PRO A 117 6.00 1.83 6.73
N ASP A 118 6.58 0.74 7.23
CA ASP A 118 7.82 0.71 8.02
C ASP A 118 9.02 0.19 7.23
N GLY A 119 8.95 0.31 5.90
CA GLY A 119 9.92 -0.24 4.96
C GLY A 119 9.58 -1.65 4.46
N ARG A 120 8.58 -2.32 5.05
CA ARG A 120 8.06 -3.59 4.53
C ARG A 120 7.23 -3.38 3.27
N ASP A 121 6.32 -2.42 3.30
CA ASP A 121 5.41 -2.07 2.20
C ASP A 121 5.50 -0.56 1.92
N TRP A 122 4.95 -0.11 0.78
CA TRP A 122 5.12 1.26 0.32
C TRP A 122 4.03 1.70 -0.64
N PHE A 123 3.86 3.03 -0.74
CA PHE A 123 2.84 3.62 -1.60
C PHE A 123 3.07 3.32 -3.10
N GLY A 124 1.96 3.22 -3.83
CA GLY A 124 1.94 3.10 -5.28
C GLY A 124 2.40 4.37 -5.98
N THR A 125 3.63 4.42 -6.47
CA THR A 125 4.28 5.60 -7.06
C THR A 125 4.02 5.81 -8.55
N PHE A 126 3.01 5.16 -9.13
CA PHE A 126 2.82 5.17 -10.58
C PHE A 126 2.13 6.41 -11.16
N HIS A 127 1.49 7.27 -10.35
CA HIS A 127 0.78 8.43 -10.90
C HIS A 127 1.74 9.55 -11.28
N GLY A 128 1.71 9.96 -12.55
CA GLY A 128 2.60 10.99 -13.08
C GLY A 128 4.07 10.55 -13.19
N ALA A 129 4.34 9.26 -13.02
CA ALA A 129 5.66 8.69 -13.17
C ALA A 129 6.14 8.75 -14.64
N LYS A 130 7.46 8.91 -14.82
CA LYS A 130 8.06 8.89 -16.15
C LYS A 130 8.14 7.44 -16.64
N ARG A 131 7.94 7.23 -17.95
CA ARG A 131 8.12 5.90 -18.54
C ARG A 131 9.53 5.40 -18.28
N GLY A 132 9.66 4.21 -17.69
CA GLY A 132 10.95 3.62 -17.31
C GLY A 132 11.45 4.03 -15.91
N ASP A 133 10.80 5.02 -15.28
CA ASP A 133 11.01 5.40 -13.87
C ASP A 133 9.65 5.46 -13.16
N TRP A 134 9.11 4.27 -12.90
CA TRP A 134 7.82 4.11 -12.23
C TRP A 134 7.87 4.42 -10.73
N ASN A 135 9.08 4.61 -10.18
CA ASN A 135 9.28 4.90 -8.76
C ASN A 135 9.18 6.41 -8.44
N GLY A 136 9.36 7.28 -9.43
CA GLY A 136 9.41 8.73 -9.25
C GLY A 136 8.07 9.47 -9.28
N GLY A 137 6.93 8.77 -9.34
CA GLY A 137 5.60 9.39 -9.35
C GLY A 137 5.01 9.58 -7.96
N THR A 138 3.67 9.56 -7.91
CA THR A 138 2.87 9.89 -6.73
C THR A 138 1.76 8.87 -6.52
N VAL A 139 1.09 8.95 -5.37
CA VAL A 139 -0.10 8.19 -5.00
C VAL A 139 -1.22 9.12 -4.53
N ASN A 140 -2.47 8.69 -4.62
CA ASN A 140 -3.57 9.35 -3.90
C ASN A 140 -3.79 8.64 -2.56
N ALA A 141 -3.70 9.38 -1.47
CA ALA A 141 -3.95 8.87 -0.13
C ALA A 141 -5.21 9.52 0.46
N VAL A 142 -6.07 8.68 1.04
CA VAL A 142 -7.19 9.10 1.90
C VAL A 142 -6.67 9.15 3.34
N PHE A 143 -6.93 10.23 4.04
CA PHE A 143 -6.48 10.44 5.42
C PHE A 143 -7.56 10.12 6.43
N VAL A 144 -7.20 10.05 7.71
CA VAL A 144 -8.11 9.69 8.81
C VAL A 144 -9.23 10.73 9.02
N ASP A 145 -9.04 11.98 8.62
CA ASP A 145 -10.08 13.02 8.57
C ASP A 145 -10.90 13.00 7.26
N ALA A 146 -10.70 11.97 6.42
CA ALA A 146 -11.36 11.72 5.15
C ALA A 146 -11.00 12.68 4.00
N HIS A 147 -10.03 13.59 4.15
CA HIS A 147 -9.52 14.32 2.99
C HIS A 147 -8.67 13.41 2.09
N VAL A 148 -8.48 13.84 0.84
CA VAL A 148 -7.64 13.15 -0.14
C VAL A 148 -6.52 14.07 -0.57
N GLU A 149 -5.29 13.59 -0.53
CA GLU A 149 -4.11 14.31 -0.99
C GLU A 149 -3.27 13.43 -1.92
N LYS A 150 -2.62 14.08 -2.90
CA LYS A 150 -1.59 13.43 -3.71
C LYS A 150 -0.25 13.53 -2.98
N VAL A 151 0.33 12.38 -2.65
CA VAL A 151 1.57 12.30 -1.87
C VAL A 151 2.64 11.49 -2.60
N ARG A 152 3.88 11.62 -2.14
CA ARG A 152 5.03 10.84 -2.61
C ARG A 152 5.27 9.66 -1.66
N SER A 153 6.00 8.66 -2.14
CA SER A 153 6.48 7.55 -1.30
C SER A 153 7.87 7.87 -0.78
N GLY A 154 8.04 7.83 0.53
CA GLY A 154 9.31 7.76 1.20
C GLY A 154 9.80 6.32 1.25
N LEU A 155 10.75 5.96 0.38
CA LEU A 155 11.47 4.70 0.54
C LEU A 155 12.97 4.86 0.26
N ARG A 156 13.76 4.22 1.13
CA ARG A 156 15.21 4.14 1.05
C ARG A 156 15.63 3.16 -0.05
N THR A 157 16.34 3.62 -1.09
CA THR A 157 16.98 2.73 -2.08
C THR A 157 18.29 2.18 -1.54
N VAL A 158 18.69 1.00 -2.03
CA VAL A 158 19.87 0.23 -1.57
C VAL A 158 21.19 0.98 -1.82
N ASP A 159 21.22 1.92 -2.77
CA ASP A 159 22.44 2.60 -3.19
C ASP A 159 22.69 3.94 -2.46
N ASN A 160 22.04 4.19 -1.32
CA ASN A 160 22.07 5.49 -0.61
C ASN A 160 21.62 6.70 -1.47
N GLN A 161 21.03 6.45 -2.65
CA GLN A 161 20.41 7.45 -3.53
C GLN A 161 18.96 7.73 -3.13
N ALA A 162 18.63 7.52 -1.86
CA ALA A 162 17.26 7.60 -1.37
C ALA A 162 16.78 9.05 -1.30
N ASP A 163 15.67 9.35 -1.97
CA ASP A 163 14.86 10.52 -1.64
C ASP A 163 14.09 10.21 -0.35
N ILE A 164 14.75 10.46 0.78
CA ILE A 164 14.19 10.27 2.13
C ILE A 164 13.37 11.47 2.59
N SER A 165 13.18 12.48 1.74
CA SER A 165 12.44 13.71 2.09
C SER A 165 10.99 13.43 2.48
N ASP A 166 10.44 12.31 1.99
CA ASP A 166 9.08 11.83 2.28
C ASP A 166 9.06 10.65 3.28
N THR A 167 10.15 10.43 4.04
CA THR A 167 10.19 9.47 5.15
C THR A 167 10.22 10.15 6.52
N GLU A 168 9.72 9.45 7.54
CA GLU A 168 9.87 9.82 8.94
C GLU A 168 10.35 8.62 9.77
N PHE A 169 10.64 8.84 11.06
CA PHE A 169 10.89 7.76 12.05
C PHE A 169 11.81 6.63 11.56
N ASN A 170 12.96 6.99 10.98
CA ASN A 170 13.96 6.04 10.49
C ASN A 170 13.48 5.13 9.34
N GLY A 171 12.69 5.68 8.41
CA GLY A 171 12.34 5.03 7.14
C GLY A 171 10.86 4.65 7.00
N PHE A 172 10.00 5.14 7.88
CA PHE A 172 8.56 5.06 7.68
C PHE A 172 8.11 5.96 6.53
N GLU A 173 7.07 5.56 5.80
CA GLU A 173 6.32 6.50 4.96
C GLU A 173 5.81 7.65 5.85
N LYS A 174 6.02 8.91 5.46
CA LYS A 174 5.73 10.10 6.27
C LYS A 174 4.35 10.11 6.95
N TYR A 175 3.33 9.59 6.27
CA TYR A 175 1.94 9.59 6.75
C TYR A 175 1.51 8.27 7.40
N GLY A 176 2.43 7.33 7.60
CA GLY A 176 2.11 5.95 8.00
C GLY A 176 1.92 5.73 9.49
N TRP A 177 2.54 6.54 10.34
CA TRP A 177 2.54 6.30 11.79
C TRP A 177 1.47 7.13 12.52
N PRO A 178 0.56 6.50 13.31
CA PRO A 178 -0.59 7.18 13.91
C PRO A 178 -0.28 8.00 15.18
N PHE A 179 0.92 7.87 15.74
CA PHE A 179 1.27 8.52 17.01
C PHE A 179 2.31 9.62 16.85
N LYS A 180 2.29 10.62 17.74
CA LYS A 180 3.30 11.70 17.77
C LYS A 180 4.67 11.21 18.21
N ALA A 181 4.69 10.26 19.16
CA ALA A 181 5.92 9.63 19.60
C ALA A 181 6.39 8.63 18.53
N PRO A 182 7.71 8.46 18.30
CA PRO A 182 8.22 7.48 17.36
C PRO A 182 7.78 6.04 17.73
N PRO A 183 7.72 5.13 16.75
CA PRO A 183 7.54 3.70 17.02
C PRO A 183 8.65 3.18 17.95
N PRO A 184 8.32 2.21 18.82
CA PRO A 184 9.29 1.60 19.74
C PRO A 184 10.36 0.78 19.03
#